data_AF-A2EDK0-F1
#
_entry.id   AF-A2EDK0-F1
#
_cell.length_a   1.000
_cell.length_b   1.000
_cell.length_c   1.000
_cell.angle_alpha   90.00
_cell.angle_beta   90.00
_cell.angle_gamma   90.00
#
_symmetry.space_group_name_H-M   'P 1'
#
loop_
_entity.id
_entity.type
_entity.pdbx_description
1 polymer ?
#
loop_
_entity_poly.entity_id
_entity_poly.type
_entity_poly.pdbx_seq_one_letter_code
_entity_poly.pdbx_strand_id
1 'polypeptide(L)'
;MNCVSLESVDLRTVTQIGDGCFGGCENLKSIIGLETSRTYDANVFNDCPNLVISEVGNVGWEMFSMCHSITSVVFKGTELQNGVFMHCLNLESFECQSSFQSIPEKCFYGCIKLITVILPPSVTNIGNYAFFNTSLRNGFTFDSIQKIGDLSFAYTHLQTVTLFEIRYDYYMKYPILMQFKNREYAVYVAPFKCCNDLTKVVFK
;
A
#
# COMPACT_ATOMS: atom_id res chain seq x y z
N MET A 1 8.56 -14.20 19.77
CA MET A 1 8.88 -13.43 18.55
C MET A 1 10.24 -12.81 18.77
N ASN A 2 11.09 -12.71 17.73
CA ASN A 2 12.56 -12.58 17.77
C ASN A 2 13.31 -13.92 17.69
N CYS A 3 13.05 -14.71 16.64
CA CYS A 3 13.94 -15.82 16.29
C CYS A 3 15.24 -15.26 15.71
N VAL A 4 16.16 -14.87 16.58
CA VAL A 4 17.44 -14.22 16.22
C VAL A 4 18.40 -15.10 15.43
N SER A 5 18.10 -16.37 15.18
CA SER A 5 18.94 -17.25 14.35
C SER A 5 18.24 -17.73 13.09
N LEU A 6 16.96 -17.39 12.89
CA LEU A 6 16.20 -17.86 11.74
C LEU A 6 16.53 -17.00 10.52
N GLU A 7 17.22 -17.56 9.53
CA GLU A 7 17.60 -16.84 8.30
C GLU A 7 16.62 -17.04 7.14
N SER A 8 15.91 -18.16 7.11
CA SER A 8 14.96 -18.48 6.05
C SER A 8 13.80 -19.32 6.57
N VAL A 9 12.63 -19.17 5.98
CA VAL A 9 11.46 -20.02 6.28
C VAL A 9 10.85 -20.59 5.00
N ASP A 10 10.46 -21.87 5.05
CA ASP A 10 9.70 -22.52 3.99
C ASP A 10 8.26 -22.77 4.45
N LEU A 11 7.31 -22.06 3.82
CA LEU A 11 5.89 -22.11 4.12
C LEU A 11 5.14 -23.16 3.29
N ARG A 12 5.79 -23.87 2.37
CA ARG A 12 5.09 -24.84 1.51
C ARG A 12 4.54 -26.03 2.28
N THR A 13 5.18 -26.41 3.39
CA THR A 13 4.83 -27.59 4.18
C THR A 13 4.01 -27.27 5.43
N VAL A 14 3.81 -25.98 5.76
CA VAL A 14 3.13 -25.60 7.00
C VAL A 14 1.61 -25.62 6.80
N THR A 15 0.89 -26.19 7.77
CA THR A 15 -0.58 -26.30 7.73
C THR A 15 -1.27 -25.07 8.33
N GLN A 16 -0.59 -24.37 9.25
CA GLN A 16 -1.08 -23.16 9.90
C GLN A 16 0.08 -22.19 10.11
N ILE A 17 -0.20 -20.89 9.95
CA ILE A 17 0.73 -19.78 10.19
C ILE A 17 -0.02 -18.81 11.09
N GLY A 18 0.33 -18.79 12.37
CA GLY A 18 -0.37 -17.96 13.35
C GLY A 18 0.02 -16.49 13.29
N ASP A 19 -0.83 -15.64 13.88
CA ASP A 19 -0.59 -14.21 14.05
C ASP A 19 0.80 -13.91 14.63
N GLY A 20 1.54 -13.04 13.95
CA GLY A 20 2.86 -12.57 14.37
C GLY A 20 3.96 -13.64 14.45
N CYS A 21 3.77 -14.86 13.95
CA CYS A 21 4.66 -15.97 14.32
C CYS A 21 6.14 -15.79 13.95
N PHE A 22 6.45 -14.99 12.92
CA PHE A 22 7.81 -14.58 12.55
C PHE A 22 8.05 -13.07 12.72
N GLY A 23 7.17 -12.37 13.42
CA GLY A 23 7.35 -10.96 13.74
C GLY A 23 8.67 -10.71 14.49
N GLY A 24 9.36 -9.62 14.17
CA GLY A 24 10.62 -9.22 14.81
C GLY A 24 11.81 -10.13 14.48
N CYS A 25 11.73 -10.99 13.47
CA CYS A 25 12.86 -11.87 13.12
C CYS A 25 13.94 -11.09 12.38
N GLU A 26 14.82 -10.45 13.14
CA GLU A 26 15.89 -9.57 12.62
C GLU A 26 16.82 -10.26 11.62
N ASN A 27 17.08 -11.56 11.75
CA ASN A 27 17.98 -12.28 10.85
C ASN A 27 17.28 -12.97 9.68
N LEU A 28 15.94 -12.91 9.60
CA LEU A 28 15.18 -13.53 8.53
C LEU A 28 15.40 -12.75 7.23
N LYS A 29 15.96 -13.42 6.22
CA LYS A 29 16.34 -12.83 4.93
C LYS A 29 15.41 -13.26 3.80
N SER A 30 14.84 -14.46 3.88
CA SER A 30 14.05 -15.01 2.77
C SER A 30 12.89 -15.89 3.23
N ILE A 31 11.85 -15.93 2.39
CA ILE A 31 10.67 -16.77 2.55
C ILE A 31 10.49 -17.57 1.27
N ILE A 32 10.18 -18.85 1.41
CA ILE A 32 9.73 -19.72 0.32
C ILE A 32 8.25 -20.03 0.55
N GLY A 33 7.42 -19.96 -0.50
CA GLY A 33 6.00 -20.32 -0.42
C GLY A 33 5.04 -19.16 -0.09
N LEU A 34 5.28 -17.97 -0.65
CA LEU A 34 4.34 -16.84 -0.63
C LEU A 34 3.26 -16.98 -1.73
N GLU A 35 2.43 -18.01 -1.61
CA GLU A 35 1.50 -18.47 -2.65
C GLU A 35 0.18 -17.68 -2.69
N THR A 36 -0.48 -17.65 -3.86
CA THR A 36 -1.79 -17.02 -4.06
C THR A 36 -2.97 -17.81 -3.49
N SER A 37 -2.79 -19.11 -3.25
CA SER A 37 -3.82 -20.03 -2.72
C SER A 37 -3.93 -20.00 -1.19
N ARG A 38 -2.98 -19.36 -0.52
CA ARG A 38 -2.84 -19.41 0.94
C ARG A 38 -3.41 -18.15 1.58
N THR A 39 -3.92 -18.28 2.79
CA THR A 39 -4.27 -17.15 3.67
C THR A 39 -3.21 -17.02 4.75
N TYR A 40 -2.88 -15.79 5.11
CA TYR A 40 -1.91 -15.48 6.15
C TYR A 40 -2.60 -14.66 7.23
N ASP A 41 -2.34 -15.00 8.49
CA ASP A 41 -2.81 -14.22 9.63
C ASP A 41 -2.12 -12.84 9.69
N ALA A 42 -2.52 -12.02 10.66
CA ALA A 42 -1.92 -10.72 10.86
C ALA A 42 -0.42 -10.82 11.25
N ASN A 43 0.34 -9.77 10.95
CA ASN A 43 1.70 -9.52 11.44
C ASN A 43 2.74 -10.62 11.19
N VAL A 44 2.46 -11.63 10.35
CA VAL A 44 3.28 -12.86 10.27
C VAL A 44 4.77 -12.57 10.11
N PHE A 45 5.14 -11.56 9.30
CA PHE A 45 6.51 -11.12 9.06
C PHE A 45 6.72 -9.65 9.41
N ASN A 46 5.94 -9.07 10.33
CA ASN A 46 6.14 -7.67 10.69
C ASN A 46 7.53 -7.47 11.34
N ASP A 47 8.08 -6.27 11.20
CA ASP A 47 9.36 -5.88 11.79
C ASP A 47 10.50 -6.88 11.51
N CYS A 48 10.56 -7.38 10.27
CA CYS A 48 11.67 -8.20 9.77
C CYS A 48 12.58 -7.32 8.90
N PRO A 49 13.49 -6.52 9.48
CA PRO A 49 14.20 -5.46 8.76
C PRO A 49 15.12 -5.99 7.65
N ASN A 50 15.58 -7.24 7.73
CA ASN A 50 16.46 -7.87 6.75
C ASN A 50 15.73 -8.76 5.73
N LEU A 51 14.40 -8.87 5.83
CA LEU A 51 13.61 -9.72 4.95
C LEU A 51 13.52 -9.11 3.55
N VAL A 52 13.88 -9.89 2.55
CA VAL A 52 13.73 -9.57 1.13
C VAL A 52 12.64 -10.44 0.53
N ILE A 53 11.69 -9.80 -0.14
CA ILE A 53 10.74 -10.44 -1.05
C ILE A 53 10.69 -9.66 -2.35
N SER A 54 10.47 -10.36 -3.45
CA SER A 54 10.26 -9.76 -4.78
C SER A 54 8.86 -10.03 -5.33
N GLU A 55 8.19 -11.06 -4.82
CA GLU A 55 6.86 -11.50 -5.24
C GLU A 55 6.07 -12.01 -4.04
N VAL A 56 4.76 -11.75 -4.03
CA VAL A 56 3.85 -12.29 -3.02
C VAL A 56 2.45 -12.51 -3.58
N GLY A 57 1.83 -13.61 -3.15
CA GLY A 57 0.42 -13.91 -3.37
C GLY A 57 -0.50 -13.14 -2.41
N ASN A 58 -1.44 -13.84 -1.78
CA ASN A 58 -2.32 -13.20 -0.78
C ASN A 58 -1.51 -12.81 0.46
N VAL A 59 -2.03 -11.85 1.23
CA VAL A 59 -1.33 -11.26 2.37
C VAL A 59 -2.27 -11.07 3.56
N GLY A 60 -1.71 -11.09 4.76
CA GLY A 60 -2.40 -10.78 6.01
C GLY A 60 -2.27 -9.30 6.41
N TRP A 61 -3.01 -8.88 7.43
CA TRP A 61 -2.95 -7.54 8.00
C TRP A 61 -1.52 -7.21 8.49
N GLU A 62 -0.96 -6.07 8.10
CA GLU A 62 0.40 -5.62 8.49
C GLU A 62 1.52 -6.65 8.28
N MET A 63 1.31 -7.64 7.40
CA MET A 63 2.16 -8.83 7.28
C MET A 63 3.64 -8.51 7.03
N PHE A 64 3.96 -7.43 6.30
CA PHE A 64 5.33 -6.98 6.04
C PHE A 64 5.58 -5.55 6.56
N SER A 65 4.81 -5.10 7.55
CA SER A 65 5.02 -3.79 8.16
C SER A 65 6.44 -3.70 8.73
N MET A 66 7.12 -2.56 8.56
CA MET A 66 8.50 -2.31 8.99
C MET A 66 9.58 -3.23 8.36
N CYS A 67 9.28 -3.97 7.29
CA CYS A 67 10.27 -4.74 6.56
C CYS A 67 11.13 -3.86 5.65
N HIS A 68 12.17 -3.25 6.24
CA HIS A 68 12.97 -2.22 5.57
C HIS A 68 13.81 -2.72 4.39
N SER A 69 14.08 -4.02 4.25
CA SER A 69 14.88 -4.54 3.12
C SER A 69 14.07 -4.83 1.85
N ILE A 70 12.74 -4.70 1.90
CA ILE A 70 11.89 -4.84 0.71
C ILE A 70 12.05 -3.60 -0.17
N THR A 71 12.46 -3.79 -1.43
CA THR A 71 12.71 -2.71 -2.39
C THR A 71 11.73 -2.69 -3.56
N SER A 72 11.28 -3.84 -4.05
CA SER A 72 10.27 -3.94 -5.10
C SER A 72 9.39 -5.15 -4.88
N VAL A 73 8.08 -5.03 -5.13
CA VAL A 73 7.15 -6.15 -4.97
C VAL A 73 6.26 -6.30 -6.20
N VAL A 74 6.21 -7.53 -6.72
CA VAL A 74 5.17 -8.00 -7.65
C VAL A 74 4.08 -8.72 -6.85
N PHE A 75 2.89 -8.13 -6.80
CA PHE A 75 1.73 -8.71 -6.14
C PHE A 75 0.87 -9.52 -7.11
N LYS A 76 0.59 -10.77 -6.75
CA LYS A 76 -0.24 -11.71 -7.54
C LYS A 76 -1.46 -12.22 -6.77
N GLY A 77 -1.69 -11.74 -5.55
CA GLY A 77 -2.86 -12.10 -4.74
C GLY A 77 -4.16 -11.48 -5.24
N THR A 78 -5.29 -11.81 -4.60
CA THR A 78 -6.61 -11.30 -4.99
C THR A 78 -7.12 -10.16 -4.10
N GLU A 79 -6.45 -9.94 -2.96
CA GLU A 79 -6.82 -8.91 -1.98
C GLU A 79 -5.59 -8.46 -1.19
N LEU A 80 -5.45 -7.16 -1.00
CA LEU A 80 -4.51 -6.56 -0.06
C LEU A 80 -5.20 -6.30 1.27
N GLN A 81 -4.45 -6.40 2.37
CA GLN A 81 -4.93 -6.09 3.71
C GLN A 81 -4.38 -4.75 4.22
N ASN A 82 -4.98 -4.23 5.29
CA ASN A 82 -4.54 -2.96 5.88
C ASN A 82 -3.07 -3.04 6.32
N GLY A 83 -2.31 -1.97 6.06
CA GLY A 83 -0.94 -1.80 6.55
C GLY A 83 0.12 -2.79 6.03
N VAL A 84 -0.17 -3.61 5.01
CA VAL A 84 0.73 -4.72 4.58
C VAL A 84 2.19 -4.29 4.42
N PHE A 85 2.47 -3.14 3.81
CA PHE A 85 3.81 -2.59 3.60
C PHE A 85 4.06 -1.30 4.37
N MET A 86 3.32 -1.07 5.47
CA MET A 86 3.50 0.13 6.29
C MET A 86 4.96 0.26 6.73
N HIS A 87 5.57 1.44 6.55
CA HIS A 87 6.96 1.72 6.88
C HIS A 87 8.00 0.79 6.24
N CYS A 88 7.73 0.21 5.06
CA CYS A 88 8.78 -0.36 4.21
C CYS A 88 9.62 0.77 3.59
N LEU A 89 10.57 1.31 4.37
CA LEU A 89 11.28 2.56 4.04
C LEU A 89 12.10 2.50 2.75
N ASN A 90 12.52 1.32 2.31
CA ASN A 90 13.24 1.14 1.05
C ASN A 90 12.39 0.64 -0.11
N LEU A 91 11.07 0.47 0.07
CA LEU A 91 10.19 0.08 -1.02
C LEU A 91 10.13 1.21 -2.06
N GLU A 92 10.61 0.94 -3.27
CA GLU A 92 10.69 1.87 -4.39
C GLU A 92 9.59 1.63 -5.42
N SER A 93 9.18 0.37 -5.60
CA SER A 93 8.14 0.00 -6.57
C SER A 93 7.19 -1.09 -6.10
N PHE A 94 5.94 -0.96 -6.52
CA PHE A 94 4.91 -1.98 -6.37
C PHE A 94 4.18 -2.17 -7.70
N GLU A 95 4.06 -3.41 -8.16
CA GLU A 95 3.31 -3.79 -9.35
C GLU A 95 2.31 -4.87 -8.98
N CYS A 96 1.05 -4.72 -9.39
CA CYS A 96 0.08 -5.80 -9.31
C CYS A 96 -0.16 -6.43 -10.68
N GLN A 97 -0.07 -7.76 -10.73
CA GLN A 97 -0.30 -8.59 -11.93
C GLN A 97 -1.59 -9.43 -11.84
N SER A 98 -2.48 -9.06 -10.91
CA SER A 98 -3.77 -9.69 -10.67
C SER A 98 -4.89 -8.65 -10.74
N SER A 99 -6.12 -9.06 -10.44
CA SER A 99 -7.28 -8.17 -10.37
C SER A 99 -7.79 -8.13 -8.93
N PHE A 100 -7.88 -6.95 -8.36
CA PHE A 100 -8.48 -6.69 -7.05
C PHE A 100 -9.11 -5.29 -7.02
N GLN A 101 -9.95 -5.02 -6.03
CA GLN A 101 -10.85 -3.86 -6.04
C GLN A 101 -10.31 -2.63 -5.29
N SER A 102 -9.47 -2.83 -4.28
CA SER A 102 -9.19 -1.78 -3.30
C SER A 102 -7.74 -1.79 -2.81
N ILE A 103 -7.12 -0.61 -2.77
CA ILE A 103 -5.94 -0.39 -1.93
C ILE A 103 -6.43 -0.09 -0.50
N PRO A 104 -6.08 -0.91 0.49
CA PRO A 104 -6.60 -0.81 1.85
C PRO A 104 -5.98 0.34 2.66
N GLU A 105 -6.49 0.56 3.87
CA GLU A 105 -5.98 1.61 4.76
C GLU A 105 -4.49 1.38 5.06
N LYS A 106 -3.71 2.47 5.01
CA LYS A 106 -2.26 2.50 5.35
C LYS A 106 -1.37 1.49 4.60
N CYS A 107 -1.84 0.90 3.50
CA CYS A 107 -1.13 -0.18 2.81
C CYS A 107 0.37 0.13 2.54
N PHE A 108 0.67 1.36 2.14
CA PHE A 108 2.02 1.88 1.89
C PHE A 108 2.36 3.10 2.76
N TYR A 109 1.73 3.23 3.93
CA TYR A 109 1.94 4.36 4.83
C TYR A 109 3.43 4.52 5.16
N GLY A 110 4.00 5.70 4.90
CA GLY A 110 5.39 6.00 5.22
C GLY A 110 6.43 5.21 4.40
N CYS A 111 6.05 4.63 3.25
CA CYS A 111 7.02 4.10 2.28
C CYS A 111 7.73 5.26 1.56
N ILE A 112 8.64 5.93 2.26
CA ILE A 112 9.22 7.21 1.83
C ILE A 112 9.99 7.15 0.51
N LYS A 113 10.41 5.97 0.05
CA LYS A 113 11.08 5.77 -1.25
C LYS A 113 10.15 5.28 -2.36
N LEU A 114 8.88 5.03 -2.09
CA LEU A 114 7.96 4.46 -3.07
C LEU A 114 7.65 5.48 -4.14
N ILE A 115 8.18 5.27 -5.35
CA ILE A 115 8.08 6.19 -6.49
C ILE A 115 7.10 5.66 -7.55
N THR A 116 7.02 4.33 -7.70
CA THR A 116 6.23 3.69 -8.77
C THR A 116 5.22 2.71 -8.21
N VAL A 117 3.95 2.91 -8.54
CA VAL A 117 2.86 1.98 -8.21
C VAL A 117 2.06 1.72 -9.48
N ILE A 118 2.04 0.46 -9.93
CA ILE A 118 1.28 0.01 -11.10
C ILE A 118 0.09 -0.81 -10.60
N LEU A 119 -1.11 -0.27 -10.78
CA LEU A 119 -2.37 -0.89 -10.38
C LEU A 119 -3.12 -1.44 -11.58
N PRO A 120 -3.89 -2.54 -11.41
CA PRO A 120 -4.80 -3.01 -12.44
C PRO A 120 -6.01 -2.04 -12.56
N PRO A 121 -6.66 -1.97 -13.73
CA PRO A 121 -7.83 -1.11 -13.96
C PRO A 121 -9.06 -1.52 -13.13
N SER A 122 -9.00 -2.66 -12.45
CA SER A 122 -10.05 -3.12 -11.53
C SER A 122 -10.06 -2.38 -10.20
N VAL A 123 -8.98 -1.68 -9.84
CA VAL A 123 -8.93 -0.93 -8.58
C VAL A 123 -9.84 0.28 -8.71
N THR A 124 -10.83 0.38 -7.83
CA THR A 124 -11.80 1.49 -7.79
C THR A 124 -11.79 2.24 -6.46
N ASN A 125 -11.15 1.70 -5.43
CA ASN A 125 -11.12 2.30 -4.10
C ASN A 125 -9.70 2.44 -3.56
N ILE A 126 -9.36 3.62 -3.03
CA ILE A 126 -8.14 3.88 -2.26
C ILE A 126 -8.53 4.20 -0.83
N GLY A 127 -7.99 3.46 0.14
CA GLY A 127 -8.25 3.60 1.56
C GLY A 127 -7.59 4.82 2.19
N ASN A 128 -7.94 5.09 3.45
CA ASN A 128 -7.36 6.19 4.21
C ASN A 128 -5.85 5.99 4.36
N TYR A 129 -5.09 7.07 4.23
CA TYR A 129 -3.63 7.07 4.40
C TYR A 129 -2.85 6.07 3.53
N ALA A 130 -3.46 5.48 2.48
CA ALA A 130 -2.90 4.36 1.72
C ALA A 130 -1.48 4.62 1.19
N PHE A 131 -1.19 5.83 0.73
CA PHE A 131 0.09 6.30 0.22
C PHE A 131 0.60 7.55 0.96
N PHE A 132 0.18 7.74 2.22
CA PHE A 132 0.61 8.86 3.03
C PHE A 132 2.13 8.86 3.19
N ASN A 133 2.77 10.00 2.94
CA ASN A 133 4.22 10.20 3.06
C ASN A 133 5.03 9.19 2.22
N THR A 134 4.72 9.12 0.92
CA THR A 134 5.45 8.32 -0.09
C THR A 134 6.10 9.22 -1.14
N SER A 135 7.07 8.68 -1.88
CA SER A 135 7.77 9.42 -2.95
C SER A 135 7.07 9.42 -4.32
N LEU A 136 5.77 9.12 -4.36
CA LEU A 136 4.99 9.04 -5.60
C LEU A 136 5.07 10.37 -6.35
N ARG A 137 5.56 10.36 -7.60
CA ARG A 137 5.75 11.57 -8.43
C ARG A 137 4.87 11.57 -9.68
N ASN A 138 5.14 10.62 -10.57
CA ASN A 138 4.54 10.52 -11.90
C ASN A 138 3.75 9.21 -12.01
N GLY A 139 2.67 9.19 -12.78
CA GLY A 139 2.11 7.94 -13.31
C GLY A 139 1.19 7.14 -12.39
N PHE A 140 0.67 7.71 -11.30
CA PHE A 140 -0.53 7.12 -10.69
C PHE A 140 -1.73 7.46 -11.55
N THR A 141 -2.26 6.48 -12.27
CA THR A 141 -3.44 6.65 -13.12
C THR A 141 -4.70 6.49 -12.27
N PHE A 142 -5.59 7.48 -12.32
CA PHE A 142 -6.83 7.50 -11.55
C PHE A 142 -8.06 7.09 -12.38
N ASP A 143 -7.87 6.61 -13.62
CA ASP A 143 -8.95 6.39 -14.61
C ASP A 143 -10.08 5.49 -14.10
N SER A 144 -9.77 4.50 -13.26
CA SER A 144 -10.75 3.58 -12.67
C SER A 144 -11.17 3.95 -11.25
N ILE A 145 -10.54 4.95 -10.63
CA ILE A 145 -10.72 5.25 -9.21
C ILE A 145 -12.05 5.98 -9.00
N GLN A 146 -12.92 5.39 -8.19
CA GLN A 146 -14.25 5.91 -7.84
C GLN A 146 -14.31 6.45 -6.40
N LYS A 147 -13.41 5.99 -5.52
CA LYS A 147 -13.38 6.42 -4.11
C LYS A 147 -11.94 6.64 -3.64
N ILE A 148 -11.73 7.76 -2.95
CA ILE A 148 -10.44 8.07 -2.32
C ILE A 148 -10.67 8.39 -0.84
N GLY A 149 -9.88 7.75 0.02
CA GLY A 149 -9.89 7.93 1.47
C GLY A 149 -9.13 9.16 1.95
N ASP A 150 -9.39 9.52 3.20
CA ASP A 150 -8.76 10.63 3.92
C ASP A 150 -7.24 10.51 3.92
N LEU A 151 -6.54 11.61 3.63
CA LEU A 151 -5.07 11.71 3.65
C LEU A 151 -4.31 10.64 2.83
N SER A 152 -5.00 9.98 1.90
CA SER A 152 -4.48 8.84 1.13
C SER A 152 -3.22 9.13 0.33
N PHE A 153 -3.04 10.34 -0.18
CA PHE A 153 -1.85 10.78 -0.91
C PHE A 153 -1.18 11.98 -0.25
N ALA A 154 -1.48 12.25 1.03
CA ALA A 154 -0.90 13.41 1.71
C ALA A 154 0.63 13.25 1.85
N TYR A 155 1.36 14.36 1.73
CA TYR A 155 2.84 14.39 1.70
C TYR A 155 3.46 13.55 0.57
N THR A 156 2.74 13.34 -0.53
CA THR A 156 3.33 12.79 -1.76
C THR A 156 3.93 13.89 -2.63
N HIS A 157 4.66 13.47 -3.67
CA HIS A 157 5.34 14.32 -4.62
C HIS A 157 4.62 14.37 -5.99
N LEU A 158 3.32 14.07 -6.00
CA LEU A 158 2.49 14.04 -7.22
C LEU A 158 2.48 15.42 -7.88
N GLN A 159 2.79 15.48 -9.18
CA GLN A 159 2.85 16.75 -9.91
C GLN A 159 1.55 17.13 -10.63
N THR A 160 0.90 16.16 -11.25
CA THR A 160 -0.36 16.33 -12.00
C THR A 160 -1.28 15.17 -11.72
N VAL A 161 -2.55 15.49 -11.47
CA VAL A 161 -3.60 14.50 -11.16
C VAL A 161 -4.81 14.77 -12.05
N THR A 162 -5.36 13.73 -12.68
CA THR A 162 -6.63 13.79 -13.42
C THR A 162 -7.66 12.94 -12.70
N LEU A 163 -8.81 13.49 -12.32
CA LEU A 163 -9.84 12.82 -11.52
C LEU A 163 -11.13 12.73 -12.34
N PHE A 164 -11.80 11.58 -12.27
CA PHE A 164 -13.10 11.29 -12.90
C PHE A 164 -14.13 11.03 -11.81
N GLU A 165 -15.08 11.96 -11.60
CA GLU A 165 -16.20 11.86 -10.63
C GLU A 165 -15.93 11.01 -9.36
N ILE A 166 -14.95 11.42 -8.55
CA ILE A 166 -14.52 10.64 -7.39
C ILE A 166 -15.35 10.95 -6.13
N ARG A 167 -15.80 9.91 -5.43
CA ARG A 167 -16.39 10.00 -4.09
C ARG A 167 -15.30 10.11 -3.02
N TYR A 168 -15.45 11.08 -2.14
CA TYR A 168 -14.54 11.26 -1.00
C TYR A 168 -15.14 10.71 0.28
N ASP A 169 -14.39 9.90 1.00
CA ASP A 169 -14.82 9.38 2.30
C ASP A 169 -14.17 10.16 3.44
N TYR A 170 -14.91 11.15 3.94
CA TYR A 170 -14.56 11.88 5.16
C TYR A 170 -15.23 11.19 6.36
N TYR A 171 -14.43 10.51 7.20
CA TYR A 171 -14.84 9.98 8.51
C TYR A 171 -16.11 9.09 8.55
N MET A 172 -16.38 8.28 7.51
CA MET A 172 -17.44 7.24 7.54
C MET A 172 -18.86 7.73 7.89
N LYS A 173 -19.27 8.95 7.54
CA LYS A 173 -20.67 9.37 7.75
C LYS A 173 -21.45 9.74 6.50
N TYR A 174 -20.84 10.40 5.51
CA TYR A 174 -21.49 10.67 4.22
C TYR A 174 -20.44 10.85 3.10
N PRO A 175 -20.45 10.06 2.01
CA PRO A 175 -19.58 10.32 0.88
C PRO A 175 -20.00 11.64 0.24
N ILE A 176 -19.12 12.64 0.28
CA ILE A 176 -19.35 13.91 -0.40
C ILE A 176 -18.81 13.74 -1.82
N LEU A 177 -19.63 14.04 -2.82
CA LEU A 177 -19.14 14.26 -4.20
C LEU A 177 -18.16 15.42 -4.15
N MET A 178 -16.88 15.15 -4.36
CA MET A 178 -15.86 16.19 -4.39
C MET A 178 -16.07 17.07 -5.62
N GLN A 179 -16.83 18.15 -5.48
CA GLN A 179 -16.92 19.21 -6.48
C GLN A 179 -15.83 20.24 -6.20
N PHE A 180 -14.68 20.07 -6.83
CA PHE A 180 -13.60 21.04 -6.78
C PHE A 180 -13.92 22.25 -7.67
N LYS A 181 -14.90 23.06 -7.26
CA LYS A 181 -15.26 24.28 -7.99
C LYS A 181 -14.21 25.39 -7.89
N ASN A 182 -13.24 25.29 -6.97
CA ASN A 182 -12.19 26.29 -6.79
C ASN A 182 -10.85 25.67 -6.36
N ARG A 183 -9.73 26.19 -6.89
CA ARG A 183 -8.36 25.71 -6.58
C ARG A 183 -8.06 25.70 -5.07
N GLU A 184 -8.61 26.62 -4.30
CA GLU A 184 -8.42 26.64 -2.84
C GLU A 184 -8.94 25.37 -2.16
N TYR A 185 -10.08 24.83 -2.59
CA TYR A 185 -10.62 23.59 -2.02
C TYR A 185 -9.80 22.35 -2.41
N ALA A 186 -9.05 22.41 -3.52
CA ALA A 186 -8.15 21.35 -3.97
C ALA A 186 -6.83 21.29 -3.18
N VAL A 187 -6.49 22.34 -2.42
CA VAL A 187 -5.31 22.35 -1.53
C VAL A 187 -5.71 21.99 -0.08
N TYR A 188 -6.98 22.17 0.27
CA TYR A 188 -7.57 21.73 1.54
C TYR A 188 -8.20 20.33 1.51
N VAL A 189 -8.24 19.65 0.34
CA VAL A 189 -8.64 18.24 0.28
C VAL A 189 -7.67 17.42 1.07
N ALA A 190 -8.21 16.68 2.03
CA ALA A 190 -7.38 15.84 2.84
C ALA A 190 -6.59 14.81 2.01
N PRO A 191 -7.12 14.17 0.92
CA PRO A 191 -6.34 13.21 0.15
C PRO A 191 -4.98 13.70 -0.34
N PHE A 192 -4.86 14.96 -0.76
CA PHE A 192 -3.63 15.52 -1.33
C PHE A 192 -3.00 16.59 -0.41
N LYS A 193 -3.32 16.54 0.89
CA LYS A 193 -2.79 17.51 1.86
C LYS A 193 -1.26 17.50 1.84
N CYS A 194 -0.65 18.68 1.79
CA CYS A 194 0.82 18.83 1.79
C CYS A 194 1.53 18.18 0.57
N CYS A 195 0.83 17.94 -0.54
CA CYS A 195 1.45 17.62 -1.83
C CYS A 195 2.03 18.88 -2.48
N ASN A 196 3.18 19.35 -1.99
CA ASN A 196 3.74 20.65 -2.41
C ASN A 196 4.15 20.71 -3.89
N ASP A 197 4.39 19.56 -4.52
CA ASP A 197 4.77 19.46 -5.94
C ASP A 197 3.54 19.47 -6.88
N LEU A 198 2.32 19.43 -6.34
CA LEU A 198 1.07 19.35 -7.11
C LEU A 198 0.74 20.69 -7.77
N THR A 199 0.96 20.77 -9.09
CA THR A 199 0.76 22.01 -9.86
C THR A 199 -0.56 22.04 -10.64
N LYS A 200 -1.16 20.87 -10.89
CA LYS A 200 -2.38 20.75 -11.71
C LYS A 200 -3.29 19.60 -11.26
N VAL A 201 -4.57 19.92 -11.05
CA VAL A 201 -5.65 18.94 -10.90
C VAL A 201 -6.66 19.15 -12.02
N VAL A 202 -6.91 18.11 -12.81
CA VAL A 202 -7.87 18.12 -13.93
C VAL A 202 -9.09 17.31 -13.54
N PHE A 203 -10.27 17.88 -13.76
CA PHE A 203 -11.54 17.19 -13.61
C PHE A 203 -12.05 16.81 -14.99
N LYS A 204 -12.40 15.55 -15.17
CA LYS A 204 -13.01 15.02 -16.39
C LYS A 204 -14.34 14.36 -16.07
#